data_AF-A0A1M4N513-F1
#
_entry.id   AF-A0A1M4N513-F1
#
_cell.length_a   1.000
_cell.length_b   1.000
_cell.length_c   1.000
_cell.angle_alpha   90.00
_cell.angle_beta   90.00
_cell.angle_gamma   90.00
#
_symmetry.space_group_name_H-M   'P 1'
#
loop_
_entity.id
_entity.type
_entity.pdbx_description
1 polymer ?
#
loop_
_entity_poly.entity_id
_entity_poly.type
_entity_poly.pdbx_seq_one_letter_code
_entity_poly.pdbx_strand_id
1 'polypeptide(L)'
;MGSQCAYGYPEKYRKANTSKYVQGVEVTIDYDGEIPEGFDIIELPKAKYLMFQGEPFKEDYCEAIETVQRLMEKYDPSIIGYSWDEENPRIQLEPIGTRGYIGMKAIKKL
;
A
#
# COMPACT_ATOMS: atom_id res chain seq x y z
N MET A 1 -2.16 4.25 17.42
CA MET A 1 -1.10 3.64 16.60
C MET A 1 -1.79 2.80 15.55
N GLY A 2 -1.65 3.15 14.27
CA GLY A 2 -2.31 2.46 13.15
C GLY A 2 -1.66 1.12 12.80
N SER A 3 -2.17 0.48 11.76
CA SER A 3 -1.60 -0.78 11.26
C SER A 3 -0.25 -0.55 10.58
N GLN A 4 0.63 -1.55 10.64
CA GLN A 4 1.86 -1.56 9.86
C GLN A 4 1.52 -1.74 8.38
N CYS A 5 2.03 -0.84 7.57
CA CYS A 5 1.82 -0.80 6.13
C CYS A 5 3.16 -0.71 5.41
N ALA A 6 3.23 -1.31 4.24
CA ALA A 6 4.31 -1.06 3.31
C ALA A 6 3.81 -0.35 2.07
N TYR A 7 4.63 0.56 1.55
CA TYR A 7 4.25 1.45 0.46
C TYR A 7 5.23 1.32 -0.69
N GLY A 8 4.70 1.21 -1.91
CA GLY A 8 5.46 1.40 -3.14
C GLY A 8 5.32 2.84 -3.60
N TYR A 9 6.33 3.67 -3.34
CA TYR A 9 6.30 5.10 -3.63
C TYR A 9 6.50 5.43 -5.12
N PRO A 10 5.67 6.33 -5.67
CA PRO A 10 6.02 7.13 -6.84
C PRO A 10 7.29 7.95 -6.60
N GLU A 11 8.04 8.26 -7.66
CA GLU A 11 9.31 9.00 -7.57
C GLU A 11 9.19 10.33 -6.82
N LYS A 12 8.05 11.03 -6.94
CA LYS A 12 7.83 12.33 -6.27
C LYS A 12 7.84 12.26 -4.74
N TYR A 13 7.59 11.08 -4.16
CA TYR A 13 7.63 10.87 -2.70
C TYR A 13 8.97 10.28 -2.24
N ARG A 14 9.87 9.93 -3.16
CA ARG A 14 11.14 9.31 -2.84
C ARG A 14 12.19 10.38 -2.56
N LYS A 15 12.69 10.41 -1.32
CA LYS A 15 13.87 11.23 -0.98
C LYS A 15 15.12 10.65 -1.66
N ALA A 16 16.08 11.51 -1.99
CA ALA A 16 17.34 11.07 -2.57
C ALA A 16 17.99 9.99 -1.68
N ASN A 17 18.54 8.95 -2.31
CA ASN A 17 19.16 7.79 -1.63
C ASN A 17 18.21 6.95 -0.75
N THR A 18 16.90 7.05 -0.92
CA THR A 18 15.92 6.15 -0.28
C THR A 18 15.33 5.13 -1.25
N SER A 19 14.79 4.04 -0.71
CA SER A 19 14.15 2.96 -1.46
C SER A 19 12.78 3.37 -2.00
N LYS A 20 12.38 2.76 -3.11
CA LYS A 20 11.02 2.86 -3.65
C LYS A 20 9.99 2.15 -2.76
N TYR A 21 10.42 1.10 -2.05
CA TYR A 21 9.60 0.33 -1.13
C TYR A 21 9.94 0.72 0.31
N VAL A 22 8.96 1.21 1.06
CA VAL A 22 9.15 1.68 2.43
C VAL A 22 8.16 1.00 3.37
N GLN A 23 8.52 0.88 4.64
CA GLN A 23 7.63 0.42 5.70
C GLN A 23 7.32 1.56 6.65
N GLY A 24 6.08 1.64 7.11
CA GLY A 24 5.64 2.68 8.02
C GLY A 24 4.45 2.25 8.87
N VAL A 25 4.10 3.11 9.82
CA VAL A 25 2.93 2.98 10.68
C VAL A 25 2.09 4.23 10.47
N GLU A 26 0.79 4.04 10.25
CA GLU A 26 -0.13 5.18 10.17
C GLU A 26 -0.33 5.81 11.55
N VAL A 27 -0.22 7.13 11.59
CA VAL A 27 -0.49 7.96 12.76
C VAL A 27 -1.59 8.96 12.41
N THR A 28 -2.17 9.61 13.43
CA THR A 28 -3.17 10.66 13.20
C THR A 28 -2.53 11.89 12.58
N ILE A 29 -3.32 12.73 11.90
CA ILE A 29 -2.81 13.94 11.24
C ILE A 29 -2.27 14.98 12.24
N ASP A 30 -2.74 14.90 13.48
CA ASP A 30 -2.36 15.73 14.63
C ASP A 30 -1.30 15.06 15.52
N TYR A 31 -0.62 14.01 15.04
CA TYR A 31 0.43 13.32 15.77
C TYR A 31 1.59 14.26 16.12
N ASP A 32 1.86 14.41 17.41
CA ASP A 32 2.87 15.30 18.00
C ASP A 32 4.00 14.54 18.72
N GLY A 33 4.02 13.21 18.59
CA GLY A 33 5.05 12.37 19.20
C GLY A 33 6.40 12.44 18.48
N GLU A 34 7.43 11.93 19.14
CA GLU A 34 8.78 11.91 18.58
C GLU A 34 8.89 10.94 17.40
N ILE A 35 9.61 11.36 16.36
CA ILE A 35 10.01 10.49 15.24
C ILE A 35 11.34 9.84 15.61
N PRO A 36 11.43 8.50 15.64
CA PRO A 36 12.68 7.82 15.98
C PRO A 36 13.83 8.19 15.05
N GLU A 37 15.06 8.13 15.56
CA GLU A 37 16.25 8.39 14.75
C GLU A 37 16.32 7.47 13.53
N GLY A 38 16.56 8.05 12.36
CA GLY A 38 16.59 7.33 11.08
C GLY A 38 15.22 7.12 10.42
N PHE A 39 14.12 7.54 11.06
CA PHE A 39 12.78 7.55 10.48
C PHE A 39 12.37 8.94 10.01
N ASP A 40 11.26 8.98 9.28
CA ASP A 40 10.73 10.17 8.64
C ASP A 40 9.20 10.16 8.72
N ILE A 41 8.59 11.33 8.57
CA ILE A 41 7.14 11.49 8.52
C ILE A 41 6.73 12.11 7.18
N ILE A 42 5.65 11.59 6.61
CA ILE A 42 5.10 12.09 5.35
C ILE A 42 3.58 12.11 5.43
N GLU A 43 3.00 13.20 4.94
CA GLU A 43 1.58 13.30 4.70
C GLU A 43 1.29 12.87 3.26
N LEU A 44 0.45 11.85 3.10
CA LEU A 44 -0.03 11.40 1.80
C LEU A 44 -1.39 12.05 1.51
N PRO A 45 -1.61 12.60 0.30
CA PRO A 45 -2.89 13.19 -0.04
C PRO A 45 -3.98 12.11 -0.08
N LYS A 46 -5.23 12.54 0.12
CA LYS A 46 -6.38 11.67 -0.07
C LYS A 46 -6.42 11.14 -1.50
N ALA A 47 -6.44 9.82 -1.65
CA ALA A 47 -6.60 9.14 -2.93
C ALA A 47 -7.70 8.08 -2.85
N LYS A 48 -8.15 7.61 -4.03
CA LYS A 48 -9.08 6.50 -4.13
C LYS A 48 -8.29 5.23 -4.47
N TYR A 49 -8.64 4.14 -3.82
CA TYR A 49 -7.95 2.86 -3.95
C TYR A 49 -8.90 1.75 -4.38
N LEU A 50 -8.42 0.86 -5.22
CA LEU A 50 -9.01 -0.45 -5.42
C LEU A 50 -8.29 -1.45 -4.51
N MET A 51 -9.05 -2.09 -3.62
CA MET A 51 -8.54 -3.07 -2.67
C MET A 51 -8.69 -4.48 -3.24
N PHE A 52 -7.62 -5.25 -3.16
CA PHE A 52 -7.56 -6.66 -3.48
C PHE A 52 -7.27 -7.43 -2.21
N GLN A 53 -8.12 -8.41 -1.91
CA GLN A 53 -7.99 -9.26 -0.74
C GLN A 53 -7.93 -10.71 -1.21
N GLY A 54 -6.85 -11.40 -0.84
CA GLY A 54 -6.72 -12.83 -1.05
C GLY A 54 -7.50 -13.64 -0.03
N GLU A 55 -7.59 -14.95 -0.25
CA GLU A 55 -8.17 -15.86 0.72
C GLU A 55 -7.33 -15.92 2.01
N PRO A 56 -7.93 -16.33 3.14
CA PRO A 56 -7.19 -16.70 4.33
C PRO A 56 -6.12 -17.75 4.02
N PHE A 57 -4.96 -17.62 4.65
CA PHE A 57 -3.81 -18.51 4.43
C PHE A 57 -3.22 -18.97 5.77
N LYS A 58 -2.40 -20.02 5.74
CA LYS A 58 -1.69 -20.56 6.92
C LYS A 58 -0.37 -19.81 7.14
N GLU A 59 0.73 -20.52 7.38
CA GLU A 59 2.04 -19.90 7.60
C GLU A 59 2.75 -19.49 6.29
N ASP A 60 2.29 -19.99 5.14
CA ASP A 60 2.85 -19.62 3.84
C ASP A 60 2.23 -18.32 3.29
N TYR A 61 2.78 -17.20 3.73
CA TYR A 61 2.35 -15.87 3.28
C TYR A 61 2.89 -15.53 1.87
N CYS A 62 3.94 -16.18 1.39
CA CYS A 62 4.57 -15.85 0.11
C CYS A 62 3.60 -16.14 -1.04
N GLU A 63 2.98 -17.31 -1.05
CA GLU A 63 1.99 -17.68 -2.07
C GLU A 63 0.75 -16.78 -2.03
N ALA A 64 0.30 -16.42 -0.83
CA ALA A 64 -0.84 -15.52 -0.64
C ALA A 64 -0.55 -14.12 -1.19
N ILE A 65 0.66 -13.60 -0.94
CA ILE A 65 1.13 -12.33 -1.50
C ILE A 65 1.16 -12.43 -3.02
N GLU A 66 1.88 -13.41 -3.58
CA GLU A 66 2.05 -13.55 -5.04
C GLU A 66 0.72 -13.64 -5.78
N THR A 67 -0.23 -14.40 -5.24
CA THR A 67 -1.59 -14.51 -5.82
C THR A 67 -2.24 -13.15 -5.97
N VAL A 68 -2.26 -12.35 -4.90
CA VAL A 68 -2.86 -11.01 -4.93
C VAL A 68 -2.07 -10.07 -5.86
N GLN A 69 -0.74 -10.11 -5.85
CA GLN A 69 0.06 -9.27 -6.74
C GLN A 69 -0.23 -9.57 -8.22
N ARG A 70 -0.31 -10.85 -8.60
CA ARG A 70 -0.65 -11.26 -9.97
C ARG A 70 -2.07 -10.84 -10.38
N LEU A 71 -3.03 -10.87 -9.44
CA LEU A 71 -4.39 -10.37 -9.69
C LEU A 71 -4.38 -8.86 -9.93
N MET A 72 -3.66 -8.10 -9.11
CA MET A 72 -3.53 -6.65 -9.26
C MET A 72 -2.90 -6.26 -10.59
N GLU A 73 -1.91 -7.02 -11.08
CA GLU A 73 -1.24 -6.76 -12.36
C GLU A 73 -2.12 -7.03 -13.58
N LYS A 74 -3.00 -8.04 -13.50
CA LYS A 74 -3.86 -8.46 -14.62
C LYS A 74 -5.20 -7.72 -14.69
N TYR A 75 -5.63 -7.11 -13.59
CA TYR A 75 -6.92 -6.45 -13.52
C TYR A 75 -6.92 -5.14 -14.35
N ASP A 76 -7.95 -4.95 -15.17
CA ASP A 76 -8.17 -3.71 -15.91
C ASP A 76 -9.25 -2.87 -15.18
N PRO A 77 -8.88 -1.73 -14.56
CA PRO A 77 -9.85 -0.86 -13.88
C PRO A 77 -10.78 -0.12 -14.85
N SER A 78 -10.52 -0.15 -16.16
CA SER A 78 -11.38 0.52 -17.15
C SER A 78 -12.80 -0.05 -17.15
N ILE A 79 -12.95 -1.34 -16.81
CA ILE A 79 -14.23 -2.05 -16.74
C ILE A 79 -15.18 -1.46 -15.68
N ILE A 80 -14.63 -0.74 -14.69
CA ILE A 80 -15.38 -0.03 -13.66
C ILE A 80 -15.29 1.50 -13.81
N GLY A 81 -14.79 2.00 -14.94
CA GLY A 81 -14.71 3.43 -15.26
C GLY A 81 -13.52 4.17 -14.62
N TYR A 82 -12.43 3.46 -14.33
CA TYR A 82 -11.23 4.02 -13.71
C TYR A 82 -9.96 3.68 -14.51
N SER A 83 -8.88 4.42 -14.26
CA SER A 83 -7.51 4.07 -14.66
C SER A 83 -6.61 3.99 -13.43
N TRP A 84 -5.45 3.35 -13.58
CA TRP A 84 -4.44 3.34 -12.54
C TRP A 84 -3.89 4.75 -12.28
N ASP A 85 -3.77 5.08 -11.00
CA ASP A 85 -3.18 6.33 -10.56
C ASP A 85 -1.74 6.10 -10.09
N GLU A 86 -0.80 6.34 -10.99
CA GLU A 86 0.65 6.19 -10.74
C GLU A 86 1.22 7.34 -9.90
N GLU A 87 0.40 8.34 -9.54
CA GLU A 87 0.77 9.47 -8.69
C GLU A 87 0.59 9.17 -7.20
N ASN A 88 -0.02 8.05 -6.83
CA ASN A 88 -0.28 7.70 -5.43
C ASN A 88 0.36 6.33 -5.09
N PRO A 89 0.81 6.13 -3.85
CA PRO A 89 1.53 4.92 -3.49
C PRO A 89 0.65 3.69 -3.54
N ARG A 90 1.21 2.56 -3.98
CA ARG A 90 0.64 1.24 -3.72
C ARG A 90 0.77 0.94 -2.24
N ILE A 91 -0.26 0.37 -1.62
CA ILE A 91 -0.26 0.03 -0.19
C ILE A 91 -0.35 -1.49 -0.05
N GLN A 92 0.41 -2.04 0.88
CA GLN A 92 0.42 -3.45 1.26
C GLN A 92 0.25 -3.53 2.77
N LEU A 93 -0.81 -4.21 3.21
CA LEU A 93 -1.01 -4.43 4.65
C LEU A 93 -0.20 -5.64 5.10
N GLU A 94 0.06 -5.71 6.40
CA GLU A 94 0.64 -6.90 7.03
C GLU A 94 -0.10 -8.18 6.56
N PRO A 95 0.64 -9.25 6.21
CA PRO A 95 0.02 -10.53 5.86
C PRO A 95 -0.56 -11.18 7.11
N ILE A 96 -1.87 -11.09 7.29
CA ILE A 96 -2.58 -11.70 8.42
C ILE A 96 -3.41 -12.88 7.91
N GLY A 97 -3.03 -14.10 8.31
CA GLY A 97 -3.61 -15.35 7.79
C GLY A 97 -5.14 -15.43 7.91
N THR A 98 -5.73 -14.94 9.00
CA THR A 98 -7.19 -15.01 9.22
C THR A 98 -8.02 -14.11 8.30
N ARG A 99 -7.45 -13.00 7.81
CA ARG A 99 -8.12 -12.09 6.87
C ARG A 99 -7.57 -12.17 5.45
N GLY A 100 -6.54 -12.98 5.22
CA GLY A 100 -5.81 -12.98 3.96
C GLY A 100 -4.91 -11.76 3.77
N TYR A 101 -4.13 -11.81 2.70
CA TYR A 101 -3.25 -10.70 2.33
C TYR A 101 -4.05 -9.62 1.58
N ILE A 102 -3.76 -8.35 1.88
CA ILE A 102 -4.46 -7.20 1.32
C ILE A 102 -3.46 -6.28 0.63
N GLY A 103 -3.71 -6.02 -0.65
CA GLY A 103 -2.98 -5.05 -1.47
C GLY A 103 -3.94 -4.02 -2.05
N MET A 104 -3.48 -2.77 -2.15
CA MET A 104 -4.28 -1.66 -2.68
C MET A 104 -3.49 -0.90 -3.74
N LYS A 105 -4.13 -0.62 -4.88
CA LYS A 105 -3.57 0.24 -5.94
C LYS A 105 -4.46 1.44 -6.15
N ALA A 106 -3.86 2.62 -6.26
CA ALA A 106 -4.58 3.86 -6.44
C ALA A 106 -5.25 3.91 -7.82
N ILE A 107 -6.45 4.49 -7.86
CA ILE A 107 -7.28 4.63 -9.06
C ILE A 107 -7.75 6.07 -9.22
N LYS A 108 -7.85 6.51 -10.46
CA LYS A 108 -8.43 7.81 -10.85
C LYS A 108 -9.51 7.59 -11.89
N LYS A 109 -10.51 8.48 -11.90
CA LYS A 109 -11.59 8.41 -12.88
C LYS A 109 -10.99 8.56 -14.30
N LEU A 110 -11.51 7.80 -15.26
CA LEU A 110 -11.22 8.04 -16.68
C LEU A 110 -11.68 9.43 -17.11
#